data_AF-A0A7D5N5F1-F1
#
_entry.id   AF-A0A7D5N5F1-F1
#
_cell.length_a   1.000
_cell.length_b   1.000
_cell.length_c   1.000
_cell.angle_alpha   90.00
_cell.angle_beta   90.00
_cell.angle_gamma   90.00
#
_symmetry.space_group_name_H-M   'P 1'
#
loop_
_entity.id
_entity.type
_entity.pdbx_description
1 polymer ?
#
loop_
_entity_poly.entity_id
_entity_poly.type
_entity_poly.pdbx_seq_one_letter_code
_entity_poly.pdbx_strand_id
1 'polypeptide(L)' 'MNYNFTVQANKAFGDNQASLSNGSFAFYTGDINQDGVVDGLDYNDWETDNNNFANGYLSTDLSGDGIVDGLDFLL' A
#
# COMPACT_ATOMS: atom_id res chain seq x y z
N MET A 1 1.81 -24.00 -13.82
CA MET A 1 1.95 -22.72 -14.53
C MET A 1 2.70 -21.78 -13.61
N ASN A 2 3.95 -21.42 -13.91
CA ASN A 2 4.67 -20.39 -13.14
C ASN A 2 4.38 -19.04 -13.78
N TYR A 3 3.69 -18.17 -13.07
CA TYR A 3 3.48 -16.79 -13.48
C TYR A 3 4.60 -15.93 -12.90
N ASN A 4 5.30 -15.17 -13.75
CA ASN A 4 6.42 -14.32 -13.32
C ASN A 4 5.95 -12.87 -13.14
N PHE A 5 6.04 -12.36 -11.91
CA PHE A 5 5.69 -10.99 -11.53
C PHE A 5 6.87 -9.99 -11.65
N THR A 6 8.08 -10.44 -12.01
CA THR A 6 9.28 -9.58 -11.98
C THR A 6 9.63 -8.92 -13.31
N VAL A 7 8.83 -9.11 -14.37
CA VAL A 7 9.18 -8.65 -15.72
C VAL A 7 8.53 -7.33 -16.12
N GLN A 8 7.32 -7.04 -15.65
CA GLN A 8 6.55 -5.83 -15.98
C GLN A 8 5.57 -5.51 -14.84
N ALA A 9 5.20 -4.23 -14.70
CA ALA A 9 4.31 -3.77 -13.64
C ALA A 9 2.86 -4.28 -13.82
N ASN A 10 2.41 -4.42 -15.07
CA ASN A 10 1.09 -4.95 -15.43
C ASN A 10 0.94 -6.47 -15.22
N LYS A 11 1.88 -7.13 -14.53
CA LYS A 11 1.80 -8.55 -14.20
C LYS A 11 0.96 -8.78 -12.96
N ALA A 12 0.87 -7.81 -12.05
CA ALA A 12 -0.08 -7.84 -10.95
C ALA A 12 -1.51 -7.51 -11.44
N PHE A 13 -2.50 -8.02 -10.71
CA PHE A 13 -3.90 -7.67 -10.95
C PHE A 13 -4.10 -6.17 -10.71
N GLY A 14 -4.86 -5.50 -11.58
CA GLY A 14 -5.22 -4.09 -11.43
C GLY A 14 -4.34 -3.09 -12.20
N ASP A 15 -3.22 -3.51 -12.78
CA ASP A 15 -2.29 -2.63 -13.54
C ASP A 15 -1.93 -1.32 -12.79
N ASN A 16 -1.79 -1.42 -11.46
CA ASN A 16 -1.61 -0.32 -10.53
C ASN A 16 -0.22 -0.33 -9.86
N GLN A 17 0.72 -1.08 -10.43
CA GLN A 17 2.12 -1.07 -10.01
C GLN A 17 2.93 -0.04 -10.81
N ALA A 18 3.91 0.58 -10.16
CA ALA A 18 4.90 1.45 -10.75
C ALA A 18 6.28 0.75 -10.80
N SER A 19 7.01 0.92 -11.90
CA SER A 19 8.40 0.43 -12.01
C SER A 19 9.35 1.32 -11.21
N LEU A 20 10.15 0.72 -10.34
CA LEU A 20 11.19 1.42 -9.57
C LEU A 20 12.53 1.54 -10.33
N SER A 21 12.58 1.15 -11.60
CA SER A 21 13.77 1.20 -12.47
C SER A 21 14.98 0.38 -11.98
N ASN A 22 14.80 -0.49 -10.98
CA ASN A 22 15.82 -1.37 -10.41
C ASN A 22 15.43 -2.87 -10.52
N GLY A 23 14.41 -3.18 -11.32
CA GLY A 23 13.84 -4.53 -11.46
C GLY A 23 12.73 -4.86 -10.45
N SER A 24 12.40 -3.92 -9.56
CA SER A 24 11.27 -4.02 -8.62
C SER A 24 10.08 -3.17 -9.05
N PHE A 25 8.91 -3.54 -8.56
CA PHE A 25 7.65 -2.82 -8.75
C PHE A 25 7.04 -2.49 -7.38
N ALA A 26 6.42 -1.31 -7.25
CA ALA A 26 5.76 -0.86 -6.03
C ALA A 26 4.34 -0.38 -6.32
N PHE A 27 3.50 -0.31 -5.29
CA PHE A 27 2.20 0.35 -5.34
C PHE A 27 2.32 1.74 -4.73
N TYR A 28 1.47 2.67 -5.17
CA TYR A 28 1.25 3.91 -4.43
C TYR A 28 0.37 3.59 -3.23
N THR A 29 0.74 4.13 -2.07
CA THR A 29 -0.04 4.02 -0.82
C THR A 29 -0.73 5.34 -0.51
N GLY A 30 -1.67 5.33 0.44
CA GLY A 30 -2.33 6.53 0.97
C GLY A 30 -3.75 6.78 0.47
N ASP A 31 -4.15 6.26 -0.70
CA ASP A 31 -5.54 6.20 -1.14
C ASP A 31 -6.15 4.90 -0.61
N ILE A 32 -6.55 4.95 0.66
CA ILE A 32 -6.97 3.78 1.45
C ILE A 32 -8.40 3.40 1.07
N ASN A 33 -9.25 4.40 0.86
CA ASN A 33 -10.67 4.20 0.52
C ASN A 33 -10.91 3.94 -0.98
N GLN A 34 -9.88 4.04 -1.82
CA GLN A 34 -9.87 3.78 -3.26
C GLN A 34 -10.77 4.70 -4.09
N ASP A 35 -10.89 5.97 -3.69
CA ASP A 35 -11.66 6.97 -4.43
C ASP A 35 -10.84 7.73 -5.51
N GLY A 36 -9.53 7.44 -5.58
CA GLY A 36 -8.60 8.04 -6.53
C GLY A 36 -7.96 9.33 -6.04
N VAL A 37 -8.18 9.73 -4.79
CA VAL A 37 -7.61 10.93 -4.17
C VAL A 37 -7.08 10.56 -2.78
N VAL A 38 -5.83 10.94 -2.50
CA VAL A 38 -5.30 10.87 -1.13
C VAL A 38 -5.76 12.11 -0.36
N ASP A 39 -6.67 11.94 0.60
CA ASP A 39 -7.20 13.04 1.40
C ASP A 39 -7.54 12.66 2.86
N GLY A 40 -8.24 13.55 3.57
CA GLY A 40 -8.56 13.35 4.99
C GLY A 40 -9.56 12.23 5.26
N LEU A 41 -10.26 11.72 4.25
CA LEU A 41 -11.18 10.59 4.39
C LEU A 41 -10.44 9.27 4.57
N ASP A 42 -9.25 9.12 3.97
CA ASP A 42 -8.37 7.95 4.14
C ASP A 42 -7.91 7.79 5.59
N TYR A 43 -7.70 8.92 6.28
CA TYR A 43 -7.22 8.93 7.65
C TYR A 43 -8.18 8.23 8.63
N ASN A 44 -9.49 8.18 8.34
CA ASN A 44 -10.46 7.52 9.23
C ASN A 44 -10.21 6.00 9.34
N ASP A 45 -9.87 5.36 8.22
CA ASP A 45 -9.59 3.93 8.16
C ASP A 45 -8.25 3.64 8.86
N TRP A 46 -7.23 4.46 8.57
CA TRP A 46 -5.93 4.38 9.23
C TRP A 46 -6.03 4.58 10.75
N GLU A 47 -6.76 5.61 11.20
CA GLU A 47 -6.93 5.92 12.63
C GLU A 47 -7.63 4.77 13.37
N THR A 48 -8.62 4.14 12.74
CA THR A 48 -9.31 2.98 13.31
C THR A 48 -8.34 1.82 13.54
N ASP A 49 -7.51 1.51 12.56
CA ASP A 49 -6.55 0.40 12.63
C ASP A 49 -5.39 0.68 13.60
N ASN A 50 -4.85 1.90 13.59
CA ASN A 50 -3.83 2.36 14.54
C ASN A 50 -4.35 2.25 15.99
N ASN A 51 -5.59 2.68 16.27
CA ASN A 51 -6.19 2.58 17.61
C ASN A 51 -6.44 1.13 18.05
N ASN A 52 -6.58 0.20 17.10
CA ASN A 52 -6.77 -1.22 17.37
C ASN A 52 -5.45 -2.02 17.38
N PHE A 53 -4.30 -1.37 17.18
CA PHE A 53 -3.00 -2.02 17.02
C PHE A 53 -3.03 -3.10 15.92
N ALA A 54 -3.69 -2.78 14.81
CA ALA A 54 -3.80 -3.66 13.67
C ALA A 54 -2.41 -3.98 13.10
N ASN A 55 -2.24 -5.21 12.63
CA ASN A 55 -0.98 -5.71 12.12
C ASN A 55 -1.22 -6.71 10.98
N GLY A 56 -0.18 -6.91 10.18
CA GLY A 56 -0.22 -7.73 8.98
C GLY A 56 -0.26 -6.90 7.70
N TYR A 57 -0.64 -7.54 6.60
CA TYR A 57 -0.71 -6.87 5.29
C TYR A 57 -2.06 -6.16 5.13
N LEU A 58 -2.10 -4.88 5.53
CA LEU A 58 -3.28 -4.03 5.52
C LEU A 58 -3.06 -2.84 4.58
N SER A 59 -4.12 -2.30 3.99
CA SER A 59 -4.04 -1.06 3.19
C SER A 59 -3.68 0.17 4.03
N THR A 60 -3.86 0.07 5.34
CA THR A 60 -3.52 1.08 6.36
C THR A 60 -2.07 0.97 6.84
N ASP A 61 -1.36 -0.14 6.59
CA ASP A 61 0.09 -0.25 6.82
C ASP A 61 0.82 0.38 5.62
N LEU A 62 1.02 1.69 5.70
CA LEU A 62 1.54 2.45 4.57
C LEU A 62 3.01 2.12 4.32
N SER A 63 3.76 1.84 5.39
CA SER A 63 5.19 1.55 5.32
C SER A 63 5.51 0.10 4.92
N GLY A 64 4.54 -0.79 5.07
CA GLY A 64 4.67 -2.22 4.79
C GLY A 64 5.53 -2.96 5.81
N ASP A 65 5.70 -2.41 7.02
CA ASP A 65 6.52 -3.02 8.08
C ASP A 65 5.74 -4.03 8.94
N GLY A 66 4.43 -4.14 8.70
CA GLY A 66 3.50 -5.07 9.32
C GLY A 66 2.75 -4.48 10.52
N ILE A 67 2.91 -3.20 10.84
CA ILE A 67 2.25 -2.52 11.95
C ILE A 67 1.62 -1.22 11.44
N VAL A 68 0.35 -0.98 11.77
CA VAL A 68 -0.29 0.32 11.51
C VAL A 68 0.04 1.24 12.67
N ASP A 69 0.97 2.17 12.47
CA ASP A 69 1.40 3.12 13.51
C ASP A 69 1.94 4.45 12.97
N GLY A 70 2.22 5.40 13.86
CA GLY A 70 2.64 6.75 13.47
C GLY A 70 3.93 6.84 12.63
N LEU A 71 4.72 5.77 12.53
CA LEU A 71 5.88 5.68 11.63
C LEU A 71 5.47 5.56 10.16
N ASP A 72 4.24 5.18 9.85
CA ASP A 72 3.66 5.13 8.50
C ASP A 72 3.76 6.47 7.76
N PHE A 73 3.80 7.60 8.49
CA PHE A 73 3.90 8.94 7.93
C PHE A 73 5.34 9.41 7.63
N LEU A 74 6.35 8.57 7.88
CA LEU A 74 7.77 8.91 7.71
C LEU A 74 8.41 8.34 6.43
N LEU A 75 7.59 7.78 5.54
CA LEU A 75 8.00 7.24 4.24
C LEU A 75 8.71 8.25 3.33
#